data_AF-A0A926ZEA2-F1
#
_entry.id   AF-A0A926ZEA2-F1
#
_cell.length_a   1.000
_cell.length_b   1.000
_cell.length_c   1.000
_cell.angle_alpha   90.00
_cell.angle_beta   90.00
_cell.angle_gamma   90.00
#
_symmetry.space_group_name_H-M   'P 1'
#
loop_
_entity.id
_entity.type
_entity.pdbx_description
1 polymer ?
#
loop_
_entity_poly.entity_id
_entity_poly.type
_entity_poly.pdbx_seq_one_letter_code
_entity_poly.pdbx_strand_id
1 'polypeptide(L)'
;MFEGQVVFQGNFSGLVFEPTEIQYPDKDVVGVTIASSIVQGLTLIVKIKNQNSRDFALLKAEEVAFELIKLIAFQFSSFHQVTRKEVVEFSANKTSEIVAGSSELNQQFHTRVIGSCLLSAAALKPLRALLERRDNPNYMYYDFFYFAIGLEDPLAQFMALYNIILSLKGDKQEQVDKFVITKQPNIHTNLPFYSRKSGMPETIYTKLRNQIGHSRSGTTVQSTREAMRKNLPGLIEVVREVIRTSM
;
A
#
# COMPACT_ATOMS: atom_id res chain seq x y z
N MET A 1 -26.96 19.11 10.39
CA MET A 1 -25.61 18.59 10.09
C MET A 1 -25.59 17.12 10.48
N PHE A 2 -24.97 16.29 9.65
CA PHE A 2 -24.86 14.84 9.86
C PHE A 2 -23.58 14.51 10.62
N GLU A 3 -23.73 13.63 11.61
CA GLU A 3 -22.64 13.07 12.40
C GLU A 3 -22.89 11.56 12.55
N GLY A 4 -21.83 10.75 12.47
CA GLY A 4 -22.00 9.30 12.52
C GLY A 4 -20.69 8.54 12.46
N GLN A 5 -20.81 7.22 12.45
CA GLN A 5 -19.69 6.31 12.32
C GLN A 5 -19.95 5.29 11.21
N VAL A 6 -18.93 5.06 10.39
CA VAL A 6 -18.96 4.06 9.33
C VAL A 6 -17.96 2.97 9.66
N VAL A 7 -18.38 1.71 9.53
CA VAL A 7 -17.52 0.56 9.78
C VAL A 7 -17.18 -0.09 8.44
N PHE A 8 -15.91 -0.26 8.19
CA PHE A 8 -15.38 -0.97 7.03
C PHE A 8 -14.72 -2.24 7.54
N GLN A 9 -15.10 -3.38 6.98
CA GLN A 9 -14.53 -4.67 7.30
C GLN A 9 -13.89 -5.26 6.05
N GLY A 10 -12.61 -5.60 6.11
CA GLY A 10 -11.89 -6.21 5.00
C GLY A 10 -11.30 -7.55 5.38
N ASN A 11 -11.28 -8.47 4.42
CA ASN A 11 -10.57 -9.74 4.58
C ASN A 11 -9.07 -9.45 4.65
N PHE A 12 -8.56 -9.42 5.88
CA PHE A 12 -7.19 -9.10 6.18
C PHE A 12 -6.56 -10.32 6.84
N SER A 13 -5.80 -11.07 6.05
CA SER A 13 -5.08 -12.21 6.57
C SER A 13 -3.66 -11.79 6.96
N GLY A 14 -3.15 -12.38 8.04
CA GLY A 14 -1.72 -12.32 8.34
C GLY A 14 -1.23 -11.23 9.28
N LEU A 15 -2.04 -10.20 9.59
CA LEU A 15 -1.74 -9.29 10.71
C LEU A 15 -2.89 -9.22 11.68
N VAL A 16 -2.56 -9.29 12.96
CA VAL A 16 -3.51 -9.13 14.07
C VAL A 16 -2.99 -8.00 14.94
N PHE A 17 -3.84 -7.03 15.25
CA PHE A 17 -3.49 -5.94 16.15
C PHE A 17 -4.71 -5.40 16.89
N GLU A 18 -4.47 -4.98 18.13
CA GLU A 18 -5.48 -4.41 19.01
C GLU A 18 -6.08 -3.11 18.45
N PRO A 19 -7.35 -2.80 18.77
CA PRO A 19 -7.97 -1.54 18.40
C PRO A 19 -7.11 -0.34 18.79
N THR A 20 -6.78 0.48 17.79
CA THR A 20 -5.93 1.66 17.95
C THR A 20 -6.64 2.87 17.38
N GLU A 21 -6.79 3.91 18.21
CA GLU A 21 -7.36 5.19 17.80
C GLU A 21 -6.29 6.11 17.21
N ILE A 22 -6.67 6.81 16.14
CA ILE A 22 -5.80 7.63 15.31
C ILE A 22 -6.48 8.97 15.07
N GLN A 23 -5.69 10.03 15.22
CA GLN A 23 -6.13 11.39 14.93
C GLN A 23 -5.93 11.68 13.44
N TYR A 24 -7.02 11.64 12.68
CA TYR A 24 -6.94 11.88 11.24
C TYR A 24 -6.98 13.39 10.95
N PRO A 25 -6.08 13.92 10.09
CA PRO A 25 -5.87 15.37 9.92
C PRO A 25 -6.91 16.05 9.01
N ASP A 26 -8.17 15.64 9.11
CA ASP A 26 -9.31 16.28 8.45
C ASP A 26 -10.27 16.78 9.54
N LYS A 27 -10.64 18.06 9.45
CA LYS A 27 -11.52 18.74 10.42
C LYS A 27 -12.90 18.09 10.52
N ASP A 28 -13.32 17.38 9.47
CA ASP A 28 -14.61 16.72 9.37
C ASP A 28 -14.58 15.29 9.94
N VAL A 29 -13.39 14.79 10.30
CA VAL A 29 -13.17 13.47 10.89
C VAL A 29 -12.90 13.64 12.39
N VAL A 30 -13.73 13.03 13.22
CA VAL A 30 -13.60 13.08 14.69
C VAL A 30 -12.49 12.15 15.18
N GLY A 31 -12.37 11.00 14.52
CA GLY A 31 -11.40 9.98 14.88
C GLY A 31 -11.54 8.76 14.00
N VAL A 32 -10.47 7.99 13.94
CA VAL A 32 -10.40 6.73 13.23
C VAL A 32 -9.96 5.66 14.21
N THR A 33 -10.64 4.52 14.23
CA THR A 33 -10.17 3.33 14.94
C THR A 33 -9.80 2.25 13.93
N ILE A 34 -8.62 1.68 14.06
CA ILE A 34 -8.18 0.54 13.27
C ILE A 34 -8.01 -0.68 14.18
N ALA A 35 -8.46 -1.85 13.74
CA ALA A 35 -8.26 -3.11 14.44
C ALA A 35 -8.07 -4.23 13.42
N SER A 36 -7.36 -5.29 13.77
CA SER A 36 -7.32 -6.50 12.93
C SER A 36 -7.38 -7.77 13.76
N SER A 37 -8.24 -8.71 13.38
CA SER A 37 -8.40 -10.00 14.03
C SER A 37 -8.41 -11.14 13.02
N ILE A 38 -8.13 -12.36 13.48
CA ILE A 38 -8.18 -13.57 12.65
C ILE A 38 -9.59 -13.82 12.10
N VAL A 39 -10.61 -13.49 12.90
CA VAL A 39 -12.02 -13.81 12.59
C VAL A 39 -12.63 -12.76 11.65
N GLN A 40 -12.41 -11.47 11.93
CA GLN A 40 -13.06 -10.38 11.21
C GLN A 40 -12.16 -9.73 10.15
N GLY A 41 -10.87 -10.05 10.12
CA GLY A 41 -9.89 -9.33 9.33
C GLY A 41 -9.71 -7.91 9.86
N LEU A 42 -9.53 -6.95 8.94
CA LEU A 42 -9.29 -5.53 9.23
C LEU A 42 -10.62 -4.84 9.44
N THR A 43 -10.77 -4.18 10.58
CA THR A 43 -11.90 -3.31 10.90
C THR A 43 -11.40 -1.87 10.97
N LEU A 44 -12.01 -1.00 10.17
CA LEU A 44 -11.81 0.44 10.23
C LEU A 44 -13.12 1.09 10.66
N ILE A 45 -13.07 1.93 11.69
CA ILE A 45 -14.21 2.72 12.16
C ILE A 45 -13.86 4.18 11.91
N VAL A 46 -14.61 4.85 11.05
CA VAL A 46 -14.41 6.26 10.73
C VAL A 46 -15.56 7.07 11.32
N LYS A 47 -15.25 7.97 12.25
CA LYS A 47 -16.21 8.87 12.89
C LYS A 47 -16.18 10.21 12.17
N ILE A 48 -17.32 10.62 11.60
CA ILE A 48 -17.46 11.84 10.79
C ILE A 48 -18.38 12.84 11.51
N LYS A 49 -18.14 14.14 11.34
CA LYS A 49 -18.99 15.23 11.84
C LYS A 49 -19.23 16.32 10.80
N ASN A 50 -20.20 17.19 11.08
CA ASN A 50 -20.48 18.44 10.37
C ASN A 50 -20.75 18.32 8.87
N GLN A 51 -21.31 17.19 8.41
CA GLN A 51 -21.57 17.01 6.98
C GLN A 51 -22.93 17.56 6.54
N ASN A 52 -22.99 18.06 5.31
CA ASN A 52 -24.18 18.68 4.73
C ASN A 52 -25.23 17.63 4.32
N SER A 53 -24.81 16.40 4.00
CA SER A 53 -25.70 15.28 3.69
C SER A 53 -25.10 13.96 4.19
N ARG A 54 -25.95 12.94 4.30
CA ARG A 54 -25.53 11.56 4.58
C ARG A 54 -24.55 11.06 3.51
N ASP A 55 -24.84 11.31 2.23
CA ASP A 55 -24.01 10.84 1.12
C ASP A 55 -22.60 11.46 1.16
N PHE A 56 -22.48 12.75 1.48
CA PHE A 56 -21.18 13.39 1.68
C PHE A 56 -20.42 12.78 2.85
N ALA A 57 -21.11 12.45 3.95
CA ALA A 57 -20.47 11.80 5.09
C ALA A 57 -19.99 10.39 4.77
N LEU A 58 -20.77 9.62 4.00
CA LEU A 58 -20.39 8.29 3.55
C LEU A 58 -19.20 8.33 2.59
N LEU A 59 -19.20 9.26 1.62
CA LEU A 59 -18.12 9.44 0.67
C LEU A 59 -16.83 9.87 1.38
N LYS A 60 -16.92 10.80 2.34
CA LYS A 60 -15.78 11.20 3.16
C LYS A 60 -15.25 10.03 3.99
N ALA A 61 -16.12 9.24 4.62
CA ALA A 61 -15.67 8.06 5.36
C ALA A 61 -14.98 7.02 4.46
N GLU A 62 -15.50 6.81 3.24
CA GLU A 62 -14.88 5.93 2.24
C GLU A 62 -13.51 6.44 1.80
N GLU A 63 -13.39 7.73 1.49
CA GLU A 63 -12.12 8.39 1.15
C GLU A 63 -11.08 8.07 2.23
N VAL A 64 -11.38 8.39 3.49
CA VAL A 64 -10.52 8.12 4.64
C VAL A 64 -10.17 6.64 4.74
N ALA A 65 -11.16 5.73 4.66
CA ALA A 65 -10.90 4.30 4.73
C ALA A 65 -9.94 3.81 3.63
N PHE A 66 -10.13 4.27 2.39
CA PHE A 66 -9.24 3.93 1.27
C PHE A 66 -7.82 4.46 1.49
N GLU A 67 -7.67 5.68 2.02
CA GLU A 67 -6.34 6.22 2.36
C GLU A 67 -5.62 5.34 3.38
N LEU A 68 -6.32 4.97 4.45
CA LEU A 68 -5.78 4.14 5.52
C LEU A 68 -5.35 2.77 5.00
N ILE A 69 -6.15 2.15 4.12
CA ILE A 69 -5.84 0.85 3.53
C ILE A 69 -4.54 0.90 2.73
N LYS A 70 -4.34 1.95 1.92
CA LYS A 70 -3.10 2.14 1.14
C LYS A 70 -1.89 2.27 2.07
N LEU A 71 -2.02 3.02 3.16
CA LEU A 71 -0.95 3.23 4.12
C LEU A 71 -0.64 1.97 4.94
N ILE A 72 -1.66 1.21 5.33
CA ILE A 72 -1.52 -0.12 5.96
C ILE A 72 -0.81 -1.06 4.99
N ALA A 73 -1.26 -1.13 3.74
CA ALA A 73 -0.66 -1.96 2.70
C ALA A 73 0.81 -1.60 2.46
N PHE A 74 1.13 -0.30 2.42
CA PHE A 74 2.50 0.20 2.37
C PHE A 74 3.31 -0.19 3.62
N GLN A 75 2.73 -0.09 4.82
CA GLN A 75 3.44 -0.36 6.06
C GLN A 75 3.69 -1.85 6.31
N PHE A 76 2.93 -2.74 5.66
CA PHE A 76 3.05 -4.17 5.89
C PHE A 76 3.34 -4.99 4.63
N SER A 77 3.61 -4.33 3.50
CA SER A 77 3.90 -4.99 2.21
C SER A 77 2.80 -5.98 1.81
N SER A 78 1.54 -5.66 2.12
CA SER A 78 0.42 -6.57 2.01
C SER A 78 -0.71 -5.92 1.22
N PHE A 79 -1.14 -6.57 0.14
CA PHE A 79 -2.19 -6.06 -0.71
C PHE A 79 -3.57 -6.57 -0.30
N HIS A 80 -4.56 -5.69 -0.34
CA HIS A 80 -5.93 -5.98 0.07
C HIS A 80 -6.90 -5.19 -0.79
N GLN A 81 -7.80 -5.87 -1.49
CA GLN A 81 -8.77 -5.21 -2.39
C GLN A 81 -10.21 -5.28 -1.89
N VAL A 82 -10.50 -6.09 -0.86
CA VAL A 82 -11.87 -6.31 -0.39
C VAL A 82 -12.09 -5.61 0.93
N THR A 83 -12.89 -4.54 0.90
CA THR A 83 -13.58 -4.03 2.08
C THR A 83 -15.07 -4.10 1.87
N ARG A 84 -15.74 -4.94 2.66
CA ARG A 84 -17.18 -4.85 2.91
C ARG A 84 -17.45 -3.57 3.68
N LYS A 85 -18.39 -2.77 3.18
CA LYS A 85 -18.87 -1.56 3.85
C LYS A 85 -20.12 -1.90 4.65
N GLU A 86 -20.07 -1.69 5.95
CA GLU A 86 -21.21 -1.82 6.84
C GLU A 86 -21.50 -0.46 7.49
N VAL A 87 -22.65 0.12 7.13
CA VAL A 87 -23.07 1.39 7.74
C VAL A 87 -23.76 1.07 9.06
N VAL A 88 -23.05 1.33 10.16
CA VAL A 88 -23.52 0.99 11.50
C VAL A 88 -24.42 2.07 12.10
N GLU A 89 -24.07 3.36 11.98
CA GLU A 89 -24.86 4.41 12.63
C GLU A 89 -24.64 5.81 12.02
N PHE A 90 -25.73 6.47 11.63
CA PHE A 90 -25.73 7.90 11.26
C PHE A 90 -26.86 8.63 11.97
N SER A 91 -26.56 9.76 12.60
CA SER A 91 -27.57 10.65 13.15
C SER A 91 -27.60 11.98 12.39
N ALA A 92 -28.80 12.50 12.19
CA ALA A 92 -29.01 13.86 11.70
C ALA A 92 -29.65 14.66 12.84
N ASN A 93 -29.09 15.82 13.18
CA ASN A 93 -29.72 16.79 14.08
C ASN A 93 -30.21 16.21 15.44
N LYS A 94 -29.46 15.29 16.06
CA LYS A 94 -29.78 14.60 17.33
C LYS A 94 -31.03 13.70 17.33
N THR A 95 -31.69 13.51 16.20
CA THR A 95 -32.65 12.43 16.00
C THR A 95 -31.89 11.22 15.47
N SER A 96 -31.74 10.20 16.32
CA SER A 96 -31.06 8.95 15.95
C SER A 96 -31.97 8.12 15.06
N GLU A 97 -31.70 8.07 13.75
CA GLU A 97 -32.24 7.03 12.89
C GLU A 97 -31.17 5.93 12.76
N ILE A 98 -31.40 4.79 13.39
CA ILE A 98 -30.57 3.60 13.15
C ILE A 98 -30.96 3.04 11.79
N VAL A 99 -30.29 3.50 10.73
CA VAL A 99 -30.42 2.93 9.40
C VAL A 99 -29.33 1.89 9.22
N ALA A 100 -29.59 0.67 9.67
CA ALA A 100 -28.75 -0.48 9.36
C ALA A 100 -28.83 -0.76 7.85
N GLY A 101 -27.74 -0.50 7.13
CA GLY A 101 -27.64 -0.75 5.70
C GLY A 101 -26.28 -1.36 5.37
N SER A 102 -26.28 -2.58 4.83
CA SER A 102 -25.09 -3.18 4.24
C SER A 102 -25.07 -2.89 2.74
N SER A 103 -23.94 -2.44 2.23
CA SER A 103 -23.72 -2.29 0.79
C SER A 103 -22.45 -3.04 0.45
N GLU A 104 -22.56 -4.06 -0.39
CA GLU A 104 -21.41 -4.86 -0.82
C GLU A 104 -20.76 -4.18 -2.03
N LEU A 105 -19.52 -3.70 -1.85
CA LEU A 105 -18.68 -3.30 -2.97
C LEU A 105 -18.04 -4.58 -3.54
N ASN A 106 -18.62 -5.10 -4.62
CA ASN A 106 -18.22 -6.37 -5.22
C ASN A 106 -16.99 -6.20 -6.14
N GLN A 107 -15.80 -6.41 -5.60
CA GLN A 107 -14.61 -6.79 -6.38
C GLN A 107 -13.87 -7.89 -5.60
N GLN A 108 -13.83 -9.11 -6.15
CA GLN A 108 -13.23 -10.29 -5.51
C GLN A 108 -11.80 -10.50 -6.03
N PHE A 109 -10.82 -10.53 -5.14
CA PHE A 109 -9.45 -10.98 -5.43
C PHE A 109 -8.85 -11.70 -4.22
N HIS A 110 -7.97 -12.68 -4.47
CA HIS A 110 -7.39 -13.54 -3.45
C HIS A 110 -6.16 -12.91 -2.79
N THR A 111 -6.18 -12.74 -1.47
CA THR A 111 -4.98 -12.39 -0.69
C THR A 111 -4.19 -13.65 -0.34
N ARG A 112 -2.85 -13.58 -0.45
CA ARG A 112 -1.95 -14.69 -0.11
C ARG A 112 -0.98 -14.24 0.98
N VAL A 113 -1.39 -14.39 2.25
CA VAL A 113 -0.46 -14.25 3.38
C VAL A 113 -0.26 -15.61 4.05
N ILE A 114 1.00 -16.01 4.18
CA ILE A 114 1.41 -17.25 4.82
C ILE A 114 1.75 -16.92 6.28
N GLY A 115 0.79 -17.18 7.18
CA GLY A 115 0.96 -17.07 8.64
C GLY A 115 0.37 -15.79 9.25
N SER A 116 -0.29 -15.93 10.40
CA SER A 116 -0.78 -14.81 11.23
C SER A 116 0.34 -14.30 12.13
N CYS A 117 0.75 -13.05 11.96
CA CYS A 117 1.68 -12.37 12.86
C CYS A 117 0.88 -11.43 13.79
N LEU A 118 0.99 -11.65 15.11
CA LEU A 118 0.53 -10.69 16.11
C LEU A 118 1.48 -9.49 16.11
N LEU A 119 0.98 -8.34 15.70
CA LEU A 119 1.71 -7.09 15.76
C LEU A 119 1.55 -6.46 17.13
N SER A 120 2.67 -6.07 17.75
CA SER A 120 2.63 -5.28 18.98
C SER A 120 2.16 -3.85 18.70
N ALA A 121 1.62 -3.17 19.71
CA ALA A 121 1.28 -1.75 19.61
C ALA A 121 2.49 -0.88 19.18
N ALA A 122 3.72 -1.32 19.48
CA ALA A 122 4.93 -0.64 19.03
C ALA A 122 5.11 -0.69 17.50
N ALA A 123 4.68 -1.77 16.84
CA ALA A 123 4.75 -1.91 15.38
C ALA A 123 3.77 -0.97 14.65
N LEU A 124 2.73 -0.47 15.34
CA LEU A 124 1.79 0.50 14.80
C LEU A 124 2.26 1.95 14.93
N LYS A 125 3.31 2.24 15.71
CA LYS A 125 3.80 3.62 15.89
C LYS A 125 4.17 4.31 14.56
N PRO A 126 4.91 3.67 13.63
CA PRO A 126 5.22 4.28 12.34
C PRO A 126 3.96 4.51 11.50
N LEU A 127 3.01 3.57 11.54
CA LEU A 127 1.74 3.70 10.84
C LEU A 127 0.96 4.90 11.39
N ARG A 128 0.80 4.99 12.71
CA ARG A 128 0.13 6.12 13.37
C ARG A 128 0.78 7.45 12.99
N ALA A 129 2.10 7.55 13.04
CA ALA A 129 2.82 8.76 12.66
C ALA A 129 2.63 9.14 11.18
N LEU A 130 2.41 8.18 10.28
CA LEU A 130 2.07 8.43 8.88
C LEU A 130 0.62 8.91 8.72
N LEU A 131 -0.32 8.28 9.44
CA LEU A 131 -1.75 8.57 9.34
C LEU A 131 -2.14 9.92 9.96
N GLU A 132 -1.39 10.37 10.97
CA GLU A 132 -1.63 11.64 11.66
C GLU A 132 -1.03 12.86 10.88
N ARG A 133 -0.31 12.63 9.77
CA ARG A 133 0.30 13.70 8.96
C ARG A 133 -0.58 14.03 7.75
N ARG A 134 -0.97 15.31 7.64
CA ARG A 134 -1.76 15.83 6.51
C ARG A 134 -0.94 15.97 5.23
N ASP A 135 0.29 16.46 5.37
CA ASP A 135 1.13 16.87 4.26
C ASP A 135 2.22 15.82 4.05
N ASN A 136 1.89 14.76 3.32
CA ASN A 136 2.88 13.81 2.85
C ASN A 136 3.13 14.04 1.36
N PRO A 137 4.25 14.65 0.95
CA PRO A 137 4.52 14.94 -0.46
C PRO A 137 4.60 13.65 -1.31
N ASN A 138 4.77 12.50 -0.68
CA ASN A 138 4.85 11.20 -1.33
C ASN A 138 3.52 10.45 -1.39
N TYR A 139 2.39 11.11 -1.10
CA TYR A 139 1.07 10.47 -1.09
C TYR A 139 0.75 9.73 -2.39
N MET A 140 1.04 10.37 -3.53
CA MET A 140 0.90 9.77 -4.87
C MET A 140 1.66 8.44 -5.02
N TYR A 141 2.80 8.29 -4.36
CA TYR A 141 3.57 7.05 -4.42
C TYR A 141 2.97 5.93 -3.57
N TYR A 142 2.15 6.24 -2.56
CA TYR A 142 1.37 5.21 -1.86
C TYR A 142 0.26 4.66 -2.75
N ASP A 143 -0.39 5.52 -3.55
CA ASP A 143 -1.36 5.08 -4.55
C ASP A 143 -0.72 4.16 -5.57
N PHE A 144 0.42 4.57 -6.14
CA PHE A 144 1.14 3.75 -7.12
C PHE A 144 1.68 2.46 -6.50
N PHE A 145 2.17 2.51 -5.26
CA PHE A 145 2.62 1.32 -4.56
C PHE A 145 1.46 0.34 -4.36
N TYR A 146 0.33 0.83 -3.81
CA TYR A 146 -0.86 0.02 -3.57
C TYR A 146 -1.40 -0.61 -4.86
N PHE A 147 -1.47 0.17 -5.95
CA PHE A 147 -1.80 -0.35 -7.27
C PHE A 147 -0.82 -1.43 -7.73
N ALA A 148 0.49 -1.16 -7.65
CA ALA A 148 1.52 -2.07 -8.13
C ALA A 148 1.49 -3.42 -7.40
N ILE A 149 1.40 -3.42 -6.06
CA ILE A 149 1.35 -4.66 -5.28
C ILE A 149 0.06 -5.47 -5.53
N GLY A 150 -0.99 -4.84 -6.07
CA GLY A 150 -2.23 -5.48 -6.45
C GLY A 150 -2.24 -6.19 -7.78
N LEU A 151 -1.18 -6.05 -8.59
CA LEU A 151 -1.08 -6.70 -9.88
C LEU A 151 -0.78 -8.19 -9.70
N GLU A 152 -1.64 -9.06 -10.23
CA GLU A 152 -1.47 -10.52 -10.17
C GLU A 152 -0.32 -11.03 -11.04
N ASP A 153 -0.10 -10.37 -12.18
CA ASP A 153 0.98 -10.72 -13.09
C ASP A 153 2.33 -10.24 -12.53
N PRO A 154 3.30 -11.14 -12.23
CA PRO A 154 4.56 -10.75 -11.62
C PRO A 154 5.39 -9.81 -12.49
N LEU A 155 5.25 -9.90 -13.82
CA LEU A 155 5.95 -9.01 -14.73
C LEU A 155 5.37 -7.60 -14.60
N ALA A 156 4.05 -7.43 -14.71
CA ALA A 156 3.39 -6.14 -14.53
C ALA A 156 3.68 -5.53 -13.15
N GLN A 157 3.56 -6.33 -12.08
CA GLN A 157 3.88 -5.94 -10.71
C GLN A 157 5.32 -5.43 -10.57
N PHE A 158 6.29 -6.19 -11.10
CA PHE A 158 7.69 -5.83 -11.05
C PHE A 158 7.97 -4.53 -11.80
N MET A 159 7.40 -4.36 -13.00
CA MET A 159 7.58 -3.17 -13.82
C MET A 159 6.97 -1.92 -13.17
N ALA A 160 5.77 -2.04 -12.59
CA ALA A 160 5.14 -0.95 -11.86
C ALA A 160 5.96 -0.53 -10.64
N LEU A 161 6.43 -1.49 -9.83
CA LEU A 161 7.30 -1.23 -8.68
C LEU A 161 8.63 -0.60 -9.09
N TYR A 162 9.27 -1.08 -10.15
CA TYR A 162 10.53 -0.50 -10.64
C TYR A 162 10.34 0.94 -11.12
N ASN A 163 9.23 1.24 -11.80
CA ASN A 163 8.92 2.60 -12.27
C ASN A 163 8.76 3.60 -11.12
N ILE A 164 8.24 3.18 -9.97
CA ILE A 164 8.18 4.02 -8.76
C ILE A 164 9.58 4.45 -8.33
N ILE A 165 10.52 3.50 -8.21
CA ILE A 165 11.90 3.81 -7.82
C ILE A 165 12.57 4.68 -8.88
N LEU A 166 12.35 4.37 -10.16
CA LEU A 166 12.94 5.11 -11.27
C LEU A 166 12.50 6.59 -11.25
N SER A 167 11.20 6.86 -11.08
CA SER A 167 10.64 8.21 -10.92
C SER A 167 11.26 8.95 -9.74
N LEU A 168 11.32 8.30 -8.56
CA LEU A 168 11.93 8.88 -7.35
C LEU A 168 13.45 9.09 -7.46
N LYS A 169 14.10 8.46 -8.44
CA LYS A 169 15.53 8.63 -8.73
C LYS A 169 15.80 9.45 -9.99
N GLY A 170 14.81 10.24 -10.41
CA GLY A 170 14.93 11.20 -11.52
C GLY A 170 15.19 10.52 -12.86
N ASP A 171 14.55 9.38 -13.08
CA ASP A 171 14.61 8.56 -14.31
C ASP A 171 16.01 8.08 -14.69
N LYS A 172 16.89 7.89 -13.69
CA LYS A 172 18.27 7.44 -13.89
C LYS A 172 18.47 6.04 -13.30
N GLN A 173 18.60 5.03 -14.17
CA GLN A 173 18.88 3.65 -13.76
C GLN A 173 20.12 3.53 -12.86
N GLU A 174 21.17 4.32 -13.11
CA GLU A 174 22.38 4.34 -12.27
C GLU A 174 22.07 4.77 -10.84
N GLN A 175 21.15 5.73 -10.65
CA GLN A 175 20.73 6.17 -9.32
C GLN A 175 19.87 5.13 -8.62
N VAL A 176 19.06 4.37 -9.37
CA VAL A 176 18.34 3.19 -8.86
C VAL A 176 19.34 2.15 -8.36
N ASP A 177 20.29 1.75 -9.19
CA ASP A 177 21.29 0.73 -8.85
C ASP A 177 22.16 1.15 -7.65
N LYS A 178 22.57 2.43 -7.60
CA LYS A 178 23.32 2.99 -6.46
C LYS A 178 22.54 2.92 -5.16
N PHE A 179 21.25 3.26 -5.22
CA PHE A 179 20.39 3.19 -4.06
C PHE A 179 20.20 1.75 -3.58
N VAL A 180 19.94 0.82 -4.51
CA VAL A 180 19.78 -0.61 -4.21
C VAL A 180 21.04 -1.17 -3.56
N ILE A 181 22.22 -0.91 -4.11
CA ILE A 181 23.50 -1.41 -3.55
C ILE A 181 23.72 -0.86 -2.13
N THR A 182 23.36 0.40 -1.89
CA THR A 182 23.49 1.01 -0.55
C THR A 182 22.57 0.32 0.46
N LYS A 183 21.36 -0.07 0.06
CA LYS A 183 20.36 -0.71 0.92
C LYS A 183 20.52 -2.24 1.02
N GLN A 184 21.10 -2.86 0.00
CA GLN A 184 21.32 -4.30 -0.11
C GLN A 184 22.75 -4.56 -0.63
N PRO A 185 23.79 -4.43 0.22
CA PRO A 185 25.19 -4.56 -0.21
C PRO A 185 25.54 -5.91 -0.84
N ASN A 186 24.82 -6.96 -0.47
CA ASN A 186 25.00 -8.32 -0.98
C ASN A 186 24.13 -8.64 -2.21
N ILE A 187 23.48 -7.63 -2.81
CA ILE A 187 22.65 -7.83 -4.00
C ILE A 187 23.51 -8.32 -5.17
N HIS A 188 22.98 -9.25 -5.94
CA HIS A 188 23.67 -9.72 -7.13
C HIS A 188 23.78 -8.59 -8.18
N THR A 189 25.00 -8.37 -8.67
CA THR A 189 25.33 -7.36 -9.67
C THR A 189 25.82 -8.01 -10.97
N ASN A 190 25.64 -7.30 -12.08
CA ASN A 190 25.93 -7.78 -13.42
C ASN A 190 26.62 -6.68 -14.23
N LEU A 191 27.36 -7.08 -15.26
CA LEU A 191 27.80 -6.14 -16.28
C LEU A 191 26.56 -5.52 -16.97
N PRO A 192 26.57 -4.20 -17.20
CA PRO A 192 25.43 -3.52 -17.79
C PRO A 192 25.22 -3.96 -19.25
N PHE A 193 23.97 -3.97 -19.72
CA PHE A 193 23.68 -4.39 -21.11
C PHE A 193 24.30 -3.42 -22.13
N TYR A 194 24.18 -2.12 -21.86
CA TYR A 194 24.91 -1.08 -22.56
C TYR A 194 26.01 -0.56 -21.65
N SER A 195 27.18 -0.29 -22.22
CA SER A 195 28.27 0.32 -21.45
C SER A 195 27.80 1.64 -20.84
N ARG A 196 27.86 1.73 -19.52
CA ARG A 196 27.55 2.94 -18.77
C ARG A 196 28.82 3.75 -18.65
N LYS A 197 28.74 5.06 -18.89
CA LYS A 197 29.89 5.97 -18.74
C LYS A 197 30.51 5.91 -17.35
N SER A 198 29.71 5.61 -16.34
CA SER A 198 30.12 5.47 -14.94
C SER A 198 30.88 4.18 -14.63
N GLY A 199 30.84 3.17 -15.52
CA GLY A 199 31.33 1.81 -15.22
C GLY A 199 30.52 1.07 -14.14
N MET A 200 29.40 1.65 -13.68
CA MET A 200 28.63 1.12 -12.58
C MET A 200 27.89 -0.17 -12.98
N PRO A 201 27.97 -1.25 -12.19
CA PRO A 201 27.26 -2.48 -12.51
C PRO A 201 25.74 -2.32 -12.38
N GLU A 202 25.00 -3.15 -13.12
CA GLU A 202 23.55 -3.30 -12.99
C GLU A 202 23.22 -4.19 -11.80
N THR A 203 22.26 -3.80 -10.96
CA THR A 203 21.67 -4.73 -10.00
C THR A 203 20.77 -5.73 -10.71
N ILE A 204 20.45 -6.84 -10.02
CA ILE A 204 19.51 -7.82 -10.55
C ILE A 204 18.18 -7.19 -10.98
N TYR A 205 17.69 -6.15 -10.29
CA TYR A 205 16.42 -5.53 -10.63
C TYR A 205 16.47 -4.81 -11.99
N THR A 206 17.51 -4.01 -12.22
CA THR A 206 17.70 -3.31 -13.49
C THR A 206 17.97 -4.29 -14.63
N LYS A 207 18.76 -5.34 -14.38
CA LYS A 207 18.96 -6.42 -15.35
C LYS A 207 17.65 -7.05 -15.80
N LEU A 208 16.79 -7.43 -14.85
CA LEU A 208 15.50 -8.09 -15.15
C LEU A 208 14.58 -7.14 -15.93
N ARG A 209 14.47 -5.87 -15.53
CA ARG A 209 13.72 -4.85 -16.28
C ARG A 209 14.22 -4.72 -17.72
N ASN A 210 15.54 -4.69 -17.91
CA ASN A 210 16.14 -4.55 -19.24
C ASN A 210 15.97 -5.81 -20.10
N GLN A 211 15.84 -7.01 -19.52
CA GLN A 211 15.56 -8.25 -20.27
C GLN A 211 14.17 -8.27 -20.92
N ILE A 212 13.19 -7.53 -20.37
CA ILE A 212 11.87 -7.41 -21.00
C ILE A 212 11.93 -6.51 -22.24
N GLY A 213 12.71 -5.43 -22.17
CA GLY A 213 12.86 -4.48 -23.29
C GLY A 213 13.92 -4.87 -24.32
N HIS A 214 14.84 -5.78 -23.97
CA HIS A 214 15.97 -6.18 -24.82
C HIS A 214 16.16 -7.69 -24.77
N SER A 215 16.12 -8.34 -25.93
CA SER A 215 16.39 -9.77 -26.07
C SER A 215 17.84 -10.08 -25.71
N ARG A 216 18.09 -10.60 -24.50
CA ARG A 216 19.42 -11.14 -24.13
C ARG A 216 19.52 -12.61 -24.53
N SER A 217 20.65 -12.97 -25.13
CA SER A 217 20.92 -14.37 -25.49
C SER A 217 20.77 -15.30 -24.28
N GLY A 218 20.11 -16.44 -24.47
CA GLY A 218 19.88 -17.44 -23.43
C GLY A 218 18.78 -17.12 -22.42
N THR A 219 17.95 -16.09 -22.65
CA THR A 219 16.80 -15.78 -21.78
C THR A 219 15.49 -15.78 -22.57
N THR A 220 14.43 -16.28 -21.94
CA THR A 220 13.06 -16.25 -22.46
C THR A 220 12.19 -15.37 -21.58
N VAL A 221 11.11 -14.81 -22.14
CA VAL A 221 10.12 -14.02 -21.37
C VAL A 221 9.63 -14.80 -20.14
N GLN A 222 9.39 -16.10 -20.29
CA GLN A 222 8.96 -16.95 -19.18
C GLN A 222 10.03 -17.05 -18.08
N SER A 223 11.29 -17.30 -18.46
CA SER A 223 12.40 -17.36 -17.48
C SER A 223 12.60 -16.01 -16.76
N THR A 224 12.43 -14.89 -17.46
CA THR A 224 12.52 -13.55 -16.86
C THR A 224 11.35 -13.29 -15.94
N ARG A 225 10.12 -13.69 -16.31
CA ARG A 225 8.93 -13.60 -15.45
C ARG A 225 9.12 -14.38 -14.14
N GLU A 226 9.65 -15.60 -14.20
CA GLU A 226 9.94 -16.38 -12.99
C GLU A 226 11.04 -15.74 -12.13
N ALA A 227 12.09 -15.23 -12.77
CA ALA A 227 13.14 -14.50 -12.05
C ALA A 227 12.61 -13.22 -11.40
N MET A 228 11.75 -12.46 -12.08
CA MET A 228 11.05 -11.31 -11.50
C MET A 228 10.22 -11.73 -10.29
N ARG A 229 9.38 -12.77 -10.43
CA ARG A 229 8.58 -13.31 -9.33
C ARG A 229 9.43 -13.63 -8.11
N LYS A 230 10.56 -14.32 -8.31
CA LYS A 230 11.49 -14.68 -7.22
C LYS A 230 12.11 -13.46 -6.52
N ASN A 231 12.31 -12.36 -7.25
CA ASN A 231 12.97 -11.15 -6.74
C ASN A 231 11.98 -10.07 -6.27
N LEU A 232 10.68 -10.25 -6.45
CA LEU A 232 9.64 -9.30 -6.03
C LEU A 232 9.71 -8.91 -4.55
N PRO A 233 9.85 -9.84 -3.58
CA PRO A 233 9.90 -9.46 -2.17
C PRO A 233 11.04 -8.47 -1.87
N GLY A 234 12.22 -8.71 -2.45
CA GLY A 234 13.37 -7.83 -2.31
C GLY A 234 13.14 -6.46 -2.96
N LEU A 235 12.51 -6.42 -4.15
CA LEU A 235 12.17 -5.18 -4.83
C LEU A 235 11.13 -4.36 -4.03
N ILE A 236 10.08 -5.00 -3.51
CA ILE A 236 9.05 -4.35 -2.69
C ILE A 236 9.68 -3.60 -1.51
N GLU A 237 10.61 -4.25 -0.80
CA GLU A 237 11.30 -3.59 0.32
C GLU A 237 12.16 -2.41 -0.14
N VAL A 238 12.84 -2.50 -1.28
CA VAL A 238 13.57 -1.35 -1.87
C VAL A 238 12.61 -0.20 -2.22
N VAL A 239 11.45 -0.49 -2.80
CA VAL A 239 10.44 0.54 -3.14
C VAL A 239 9.98 1.27 -1.88
N ARG A 240 9.72 0.52 -0.80
CA ARG A 240 9.31 1.12 0.47
C ARG A 240 10.40 2.00 1.07
N GLU A 241 11.63 1.53 1.04
CA GLU A 241 12.78 2.30 1.51
C GLU A 241 12.99 3.58 0.71
N VAL A 242 12.82 3.55 -0.62
CA VAL A 242 12.96 4.78 -1.42
C VAL A 242 11.83 5.77 -1.12
N ILE A 243 10.58 5.31 -0.96
CA ILE A 243 9.45 6.20 -0.63
C ILE A 243 9.67 6.84 0.75
N ARG A 244 10.14 6.07 1.75
CA ARG A 244 10.45 6.59 3.10
C ARG A 244 11.60 7.59 3.13
N THR A 245 12.64 7.36 2.34
CA THR A 245 13.85 8.21 2.33
C THR A 245 13.78 9.37 1.35
N SER A 246 12.70 9.45 0.56
CA SER A 246 12.39 10.62 -0.27
C SER A 246 11.51 11.64 0.48
N MET A 247 11.37 11.46 1.80
CA MET A 247 10.83 12.45 2.74
C MET A 247 11.92 13.40 3.20
#